data_AF-A0A1T4T6Y5-F1
#
_entry.id   AF-A0A1T4T6Y5-F1
#
_cell.length_a   1.000
_cell.length_b   1.000
_cell.length_c   1.000
_cell.angle_alpha   90.00
_cell.angle_beta   90.00
_cell.angle_gamma   90.00
#
_symmetry.space_group_name_H-M   'P 1'
#
loop_
_entity.id
_entity.type
_entity.pdbx_description
1 polymer ?
#
loop_
_entity_poly.entity_id
_entity_poly.type
_entity_poly.pdbx_seq_one_letter_code
_entity_poly.pdbx_strand_id
1 'polypeptide(L)' 'MSDPNVFLVMLESSKQEQLPVRIFFACHSVMGIVSRIDAGSVTLRTEEGRETLVRLDKIDAVSGS' A
#
# COMPACT_ATOMS: atom_id res chain seq x y z
N MET A 1 8.10 7.62 18.88
CA MET A 1 8.59 6.58 17.97
C MET A 1 7.37 6.04 17.27
N SER A 2 7.27 6.21 15.96
CA SER A 2 6.14 5.74 15.17
C SER A 2 6.10 4.22 15.23
N ASP A 3 4.99 3.62 15.65
CA ASP A 3 4.84 2.17 15.60
C ASP A 3 5.21 1.67 14.21
N PRO A 4 6.10 0.68 14.08
CA PRO A 4 6.41 0.09 12.79
C PRO A 4 5.11 -0.49 12.25
N ASN A 5 4.53 0.19 11.26
CA ASN A 5 3.26 -0.20 10.70
C ASN A 5 3.41 -1.62 10.16
N VAL A 6 2.62 -2.56 10.70
CA VAL A 6 2.77 -4.01 10.52
C VAL A 6 2.76 -4.43 9.04
N PHE A 7 2.22 -3.58 8.16
CA PHE A 7 2.12 -3.82 6.73
C PHE A 7 3.40 -3.49 5.96
N LEU A 8 4.38 -2.79 6.54
CA LEU A 8 5.56 -2.29 5.82
C LEU A 8 6.38 -3.40 5.16
N VAL A 9 6.62 -4.50 5.87
CA VAL A 9 7.40 -5.63 5.32
C VAL A 9 6.69 -6.18 4.08
N MET A 10 5.38 -6.38 4.15
CA MET A 10 4.61 -6.90 3.03
C MET A 10 4.59 -5.92 1.84
N LEU A 11 4.39 -4.62 2.11
CA LEU A 11 4.39 -3.59 1.07
C LEU A 11 5.76 -3.46 0.39
N GLU A 12 6.86 -3.57 1.14
CA GLU A 12 8.22 -3.57 0.57
C GLU A 12 8.47 -4.82 -0.29
N SER A 13 8.06 -6.01 0.17
CA SER A 13 8.15 -7.23 -0.64
C SER A 13 7.35 -7.10 -1.94
N SER A 14 6.08 -6.67 -1.85
CA SER A 14 5.25 -6.47 -3.04
C SER A 14 5.80 -5.41 -3.99
N LYS A 15 6.44 -4.35 -3.48
CA LYS A 15 7.13 -3.35 -4.30
C LYS A 15 8.31 -3.94 -5.06
N GLN A 16 9.16 -4.73 -4.39
CA GLN A 16 10.33 -5.35 -5.01
C GLN A 16 9.94 -6.34 -6.11
N GLU A 17 8.91 -7.15 -5.84
CA GLU A 17 8.42 -8.17 -6.77
C GLU A 17 7.44 -7.62 -7.82
N GLN A 18 7.07 -6.34 -7.73
CA GLN A 18 6.05 -5.69 -8.53
C GLN A 18 4.69 -6.41 -8.52
N LEU A 19 4.35 -7.01 -7.38
CA LEU A 19 3.07 -7.70 -7.20
C LEU A 19 1.95 -6.71 -6.88
N PRO A 20 0.75 -6.92 -7.44
CA PRO A 20 -0.40 -6.11 -7.09
C PRO A 20 -0.83 -6.37 -5.65
N VAL A 21 -1.08 -5.29 -4.94
CA VAL A 21 -1.65 -5.30 -3.59
C VAL A 21 -3.04 -4.70 -3.60
N ARG A 22 -3.90 -5.18 -2.71
CA ARG A 22 -5.16 -4.55 -2.39
C ARG A 22 -5.10 -4.00 -0.97
N ILE A 23 -5.25 -2.68 -0.86
CA ILE A 23 -5.32 -1.96 0.42
C ILE A 23 -6.79 -1.69 0.73
N PHE A 24 -7.21 -2.06 1.95
CA PHE A 24 -8.57 -1.88 2.44
C PHE A 24 -8.64 -0.76 3.47
N PHE A 25 -9.72 0.00 3.36
CA PHE A 25 -10.15 1.05 4.28
C PHE A 25 -11.60 0.77 4.69
N ALA A 26 -12.10 1.52 5.69
CA ALA A 26 -13.39 1.29 6.32
C ALA A 26 -14.58 1.12 5.35
N CYS A 27 -14.55 1.78 4.19
CA CYS A 27 -15.65 1.73 3.21
C CYS A 27 -15.21 1.55 1.75
N HIS A 28 -13.92 1.33 1.49
CA HIS A 28 -13.43 1.18 0.11
C HIS A 28 -12.11 0.42 0.08
N SER A 29 -11.69 0.00 -1.10
CA SER A 29 -10.37 -0.59 -1.33
C SER A 29 -9.73 0.03 -2.55
N VAL A 30 -8.41 0.15 -2.53
CA VAL A 30 -7.61 0.50 -3.70
C VAL A 30 -6.72 -0.68 -4.05
N MET A 31 -6.58 -0.94 -5.36
CA MET A 31 -5.69 -1.97 -5.88
C MET A 31 -4.66 -1.35 -6.80
N GLY A 32 -3.42 -1.83 -6.71
CA GLY A 32 -2.35 -1.36 -7.56
C GLY A 32 -1.01 -1.96 -7.18
N ILE A 33 0.04 -1.55 -7.88
CA ILE A 33 1.42 -1.94 -7.59
C ILE A 33 2.05 -0.86 -6.73
N VAL A 34 2.75 -1.25 -5.67
CA VAL A 34 3.47 -0.30 -4.83
C VAL A 34 4.62 0.33 -5.62
N SER A 35 4.60 1.64 -5.82
CA SER A 35 5.66 2.38 -6.52
C SER A 35 6.65 3.03 -5.55
N ARG A 36 6.16 3.53 -4.40
CA ARG A 36 6.99 4.20 -3.38
C ARG A 36 6.44 3.94 -1.99
N ILE A 37 7.34 3.83 -1.01
CA ILE A 37 7.02 3.79 0.41
C ILE A 37 7.82 4.91 1.07
N ASP A 38 7.13 5.78 1.81
CA ASP A 38 7.67 6.93 2.53
C ASP A 38 7.31 6.82 4.01
N ALA A 39 7.84 7.72 4.84
CA ALA A 39 7.53 7.78 6.26
C ALA A 39 6.05 8.09 6.53
N GLY A 40 5.23 7.04 6.68
CA GLY A 40 3.80 7.15 6.98
C GLY A 40 2.87 7.06 5.76
N SER A 41 3.39 6.85 4.55
CA SER A 41 2.57 6.70 3.35
C SER A 41 3.13 5.69 2.35
N VAL A 42 2.25 5.16 1.51
CA VAL A 42 2.59 4.31 0.37
C VAL A 42 1.92 4.88 -0.88
N THR A 43 2.65 4.92 -1.99
CA THR A 43 2.10 5.30 -3.30
C THR A 43 1.87 4.03 -4.11
N LEU A 44 0.67 3.90 -4.64
CA LEU A 44 0.28 2.84 -5.56
C LEU A 44 0.14 3.39 -6.98
N ARG A 45 0.60 2.63 -7.97
CA ARG A 45 0.20 2.81 -9.36
C ARG A 45 -1.00 1.90 -9.61
N THR A 46 -2.16 2.50 -9.85
CA THR A 46 -3.40 1.77 -10.14
C THR A 46 -3.39 1.19 -11.55
N GLU A 47 -4.31 0.27 -11.84
CA GLU A 47 -4.47 -0.30 -13.18
C GLU A 47 -4.81 0.75 -14.25
N GLU A 48 -5.43 1.86 -13.85
CA GLU A 48 -5.71 3.02 -14.72
C GLU A 48 -4.45 3.84 -15.05
N GLY A 49 -3.28 3.44 -14.53
CA GLY A 49 -2.02 4.16 -14.68
C GLY A 49 -1.92 5.43 -13.80
N ARG A 50 -2.85 5.62 -12.87
CA ARG A 50 -2.84 6.75 -11.94
C ARG A 50 -2.00 6.44 -10.71
N GLU A 51 -1.36 7.45 -10.15
CA GLU A 51 -0.72 7.33 -8.84
C GLU A 51 -1.70 7.71 -7.74
N THR A 52 -1.80 6.86 -6.71
CA THR A 52 -2.65 7.08 -5.54
C THR A 52 -1.79 7.00 -4.29
N LEU A 53 -1.78 8.09 -3.51
CA LEU A 53 -1.09 8.14 -2.24
C LEU A 53 -2.03 7.68 -1.12
N VAL A 54 -1.56 6.73 -0.32
CA VAL A 54 -2.27 6.13 0.79
C VAL A 54 -1.50 6.37 2.07
N ARG A 55 -2.17 6.88 3.11
CA ARG A 55 -1.56 7.01 4.43
C ARG A 55 -1.63 5.69 5.19
N LEU A 56 -0.52 5.27 5.77
CA LEU A 56 -0.41 4.00 6.49
C LEU A 56 -1.30 3.93 7.73
N ASP A 57 -1.57 5.08 8.38
CA ASP A 57 -2.45 5.20 9.55
C ASP A 57 -3.95 5.08 9.23
N LYS A 58 -4.30 4.96 7.94
CA LYS A 58 -5.68 4.76 7.47
C LYS A 58 -5.93 3.34 6.97
N ILE A 59 -4.90 2.52 6.87
CA ILE A 59 -5.02 1.16 6.35
C ILE A 59 -5.62 0.27 7.43
N ASP A 60 -6.73 -0.38 7.10
CA ASP A 60 -7.35 -1.38 7.97
C ASP A 60 -6.77 -2.78 7.70
N ALA A 61 -6.50 -3.10 6.43
CA ALA A 61 -5.88 -4.35 6.02
C ALA A 61 -5.17 -4.23 4.67
N VAL A 62 -4.26 -5.15 4.39
CA VAL A 62 -3.63 -5.32 3.08
C VAL A 62 -3.65 -6.79 2.70
N SER A 63 -3.98 -7.10 1.44
CA SER A 63 -3.87 -8.43 0.85
C SER A 63 -2.85 -8.39 -0.29
N GLY A 64 -1.93 -9.36 -0.29
CA GLY A 64 -1.15 -9.73 -1.46
C GLY A 64 -2.00 -10.57 -2.42
N SER A 65 -1.57 -10.63 -3.68
CA SER A 65 -2.06 -11.60 -4.67
C SER A 65 -1.16 -12.82 -4.70
#